data_AF-A0A938RZ40-F1
#
_entry.id   AF-A0A938RZ40-F1
#
_cell.length_a   1.000
_cell.length_b   1.000
_cell.length_c   1.000
_cell.angle_alpha   90.00
_cell.angle_beta   90.00
_cell.angle_gamma   90.00
#
_symmetry.space_group_name_H-M   'P 1'
#
loop_
_entity.id
_entity.type
_entity.pdbx_description
1 polymer ?
#
loop_
_entity_poly.entity_id
_entity_poly.type
_entity_poly.pdbx_seq_one_letter_code
_entity_poly.pdbx_strand_id
1 'polypeptide(L)' 'MKTETIEAVYEHGSFRPVAPADVELTEGQKVRLVVQPIEEPGDVLALAARVYEGLTDEQIDAIEQHMRQR' A
#
# COMPACT_ATOMS: atom_id res chain seq x y z
N MET A 1 6.33 8.42 26.97
CA MET A 1 6.58 8.88 25.59
C MET A 1 5.50 8.28 24.72
N LYS A 2 4.77 9.09 23.95
CA LYS A 2 3.78 8.59 22.99
C LYS A 2 4.52 8.21 21.72
N THR A 3 4.33 6.98 21.25
CA THR A 3 4.88 6.53 19.97
C THR A 3 3.83 6.79 18.90
N GLU A 4 4.20 7.53 17.86
CA GLU A 4 3.35 7.77 16.70
C GLU A 4 4.05 7.16 15.48
N THR A 5 3.26 6.44 14.67
CA THR A 5 3.75 5.74 13.48
C THR A 5 3.25 6.47 12.24
N ILE A 6 4.16 6.77 11.32
CA ILE A 6 3.84 7.35 10.01
C ILE A 6 4.15 6.28 8.97
N GLU A 7 3.15 5.94 8.16
CA GLU A 7 3.37 5.13 6.97
C GLU A 7 3.96 6.00 5.87
N ALA A 8 5.06 5.54 5.27
CA ALA A 8 5.78 6.28 4.25
C ALA A 8 6.40 5.33 3.22
N VAL A 9 6.53 5.81 1.98
CA VAL A 9 7.29 5.16 0.92
C VAL A 9 8.66 5.82 0.79
N TYR A 10 9.70 5.02 0.56
CA TYR A 10 11.03 5.54 0.25
C TYR A 10 11.16 5.73 -1.26
N GLU A 11 11.22 6.98 -1.71
CA GLU A 11 11.25 7.36 -3.12
C GLU A 11 12.24 8.50 -3.36
N HIS A 12 13.09 8.38 -4.37
CA HIS A 12 14.10 9.38 -4.74
C HIS A 12 15.00 9.84 -3.57
N GLY A 13 15.38 8.91 -2.69
CA GLY A 13 16.24 9.23 -1.54
C GLY A 13 15.50 9.85 -0.35
N SER A 14 14.17 9.99 -0.42
CA SER A 14 13.34 10.66 0.59
C SER A 14 12.22 9.75 1.10
N PHE A 15 11.89 9.83 2.39
CA PHE A 15 10.69 9.19 2.95
C PHE A 15 9.48 10.10 2.74
N ARG A 16 8.49 9.62 1.98
CA ARG A 16 7.26 10.36 1.66
C ARG A 16 6.07 9.70 2.37
N PRO A 17 5.39 10.41 3.29
CA PRO A 17 4.18 9.88 3.93
C PRO A 17 3.12 9.49 2.89
N VAL A 18 2.46 8.35 3.07
CA VAL A 18 1.40 7.88 2.16
C VAL A 18 0.07 8.60 2.39
N ALA A 19 -0.13 9.11 3.61
CA ALA A 19 -1.27 9.91 4.01
C ALA A 19 -0.78 11.11 4.83
N PRO A 20 -1.57 12.20 4.91
CA PRO A 20 -1.31 13.28 5.86
C PRO A 20 -1.19 12.69 7.26
N ALA A 21 -0.04 12.91 7.90
CA ALA A 21 0.19 12.50 9.27
C ALA A 21 0.27 13.76 10.14
N ASP A 22 -0.63 13.86 11.10
CA ASP A 22 -0.64 14.94 12.10
C ASP A 22 0.41 14.67 13.19
N VAL A 23 1.66 14.51 12.77
CA VAL A 23 2.80 14.33 13.67
C VAL A 23 3.51 15.67 13.83
N GLU A 24 3.41 16.23 15.02
CA GLU A 24 4.14 17.45 15.40
C GLU A 24 5.61 17.10 15.68
N LEU A 25 6.47 17.37 14.70
CA LEU A 25 7.92 17.27 14.84
C LEU A 25 8.51 18.63 15.20
N THR A 26 9.31 18.68 16.26
CA THR A 26 10.09 19.88 16.62
C THR A 26 11.45 19.82 15.96
N GLU A 27 12.00 20.97 15.56
CA GLU A 27 13.36 21.04 15.03
C GLU A 27 14.37 20.48 16.04
N GLY A 28 15.29 19.63 15.56
CA GLY A 28 16.29 18.95 16.41
C GLY A 28 15.74 17.79 17.24
N GLN A 29 14.46 17.43 17.11
CA GLN A 29 13.88 16.28 17.81
C GLN A 29 14.55 14.98 17.34
N LYS A 30 15.05 14.20 18.30
CA LYS A 30 15.60 12.87 18.04
C LYS A 30 14.46 11.92 17.65
N VAL A 31 14.51 11.39 16.44
CA VAL A 31 13.56 10.39 15.92
C VAL A 31 14.26 9.04 15.66
N ARG A 32 13.46 7.97 15.55
CA ARG A 32 13.93 6.64 15.14
C ARG A 32 13.10 6.19 13.94
N LEU A 33 13.78 5.90 12.84
CA LEU A 33 13.17 5.29 11.65
C LEU A 33 13.22 3.78 11.79
N VAL A 34 12.08 3.12 11.54
CA VAL A 34 11.98 1.67 11.44
C VAL A 34 11.49 1.36 10.04
N VAL A 35 12.36 0.77 9.21
CA VAL A 35 12.01 0.35 7.85
C VAL A 35 11.62 -1.12 7.92
N GLN A 36 10.37 -1.42 7.59
CA GLN A 36 9.88 -2.77 7.46
C GLN A 36 9.77 -3.07 5.96
N PRO A 37 10.40 -4.15 5.46
CA PRO A 37 10.11 -4.62 4.12
C PRO A 37 8.64 -5.00 4.07
N ILE A 38 7.90 -4.42 3.13
CA ILE A 38 6.56 -4.92 2.80
C ILE A 38 6.82 -6.24 2.08
N GLU A 39 6.16 -7.32 2.52
CA GLU A 39 6.23 -8.61 1.83
C GLU A 39 5.96 -8.39 0.34
N GLU A 40 6.72 -9.11 -0.49
CA GLU A 40 6.96 -8.80 -1.91
C GLU A 40 5.69 -8.40 -2.70
N PRO A 41 5.80 -7.58 -3.76
CA PRO A 41 4.70 -7.21 -4.65
C PRO A 41 3.90 -8.39 -5.23
N GLY A 42 4.39 -9.62 -5.09
CA GLY A 42 3.62 -10.84 -5.28
C GLY A 42 2.32 -10.89 -4.48
N ASP A 43 2.22 -10.20 -3.34
CA ASP A 43 0.99 -10.18 -2.53
C ASP A 43 -0.09 -9.27 -3.13
N VAL A 44 0.27 -8.22 -3.88
CA VAL A 44 -0.72 -7.42 -4.64
C VAL A 44 -1.28 -8.20 -5.82
N LEU A 45 -0.43 -8.96 -6.53
CA LEU A 45 -0.86 -9.88 -7.58
C LEU A 45 -1.65 -11.06 -7.02
N ALA A 46 -1.28 -11.58 -5.84
CA ALA A 46 -2.05 -12.62 -5.15
C ALA A 46 -3.41 -12.09 -4.67
N LEU A 47 -3.46 -10.84 -4.19
CA LEU A 47 -4.70 -10.17 -3.83
C LEU A 47 -5.60 -9.96 -5.06
N ALA A 48 -5.02 -9.61 -6.21
CA ALA A 48 -5.75 -9.53 -7.48
C ALA A 48 -6.24 -10.92 -7.95
N ALA A 49 -5.45 -11.97 -7.75
CA ALA A 49 -5.84 -13.34 -8.06
C ALA A 49 -7.02 -13.82 -7.18
N ARG A 50 -7.08 -13.39 -5.91
CA ARG A 50 -8.21 -13.67 -5.00
C ARG A 50 -9.54 -13.13 -5.50
N VAL A 51 -9.55 -12.07 -6.31
CA VAL A 51 -10.80 -11.51 -6.88
C VAL A 51 -11.49 -12.51 -7.82
N TYR A 52 -10.70 -13.35 -8.50
CA TYR A 52 -11.20 -14.36 -9.43
C TYR A 52 -11.35 -15.74 -8.78
N GLU A 53 -10.90 -15.91 -7.53
CA GLU A 53 -10.93 -17.19 -6.83
C GLU A 53 -12.39 -17.57 -6.47
N GLY A 54 -12.86 -18.72 -6.97
CA GLY A 54 -14.23 -19.21 -6.77
C GLY A 54 -15.26 -18.68 -7.77
N LEU A 55 -14.84 -17.88 -8.75
CA LEU A 55 -15.69 -17.49 -9.88
C LEU A 55 -15.65 -18.56 -10.98
N THR A 56 -16.78 -18.73 -11.65
CA THR A 56 -16.87 -19.53 -12.88
C THR A 56 -16.36 -18.72 -14.08
N ASP A 57 -15.92 -19.40 -15.13
CA ASP A 57 -15.39 -18.77 -16.34
C ASP A 57 -16.35 -17.70 -16.92
N GLU A 58 -17.67 -17.97 -16.92
CA GLU A 58 -18.70 -17.00 -17.35
C GLU A 58 -18.73 -15.72 -16.50
N GLN A 59 -18.45 -15.82 -15.20
CA GLN A 59 -18.41 -14.66 -14.30
C GLN A 59 -17.14 -13.85 -14.48
N ILE A 60 -16.02 -14.51 -14.80
CA ILE A 60 -14.75 -13.85 -15.13
C ILE A 60 -14.91 -13.05 -16.42
N ASP A 61 -15.46 -13.67 -17.47
CA ASP A 61 -15.69 -13.02 -18.76
C ASP A 61 -16.59 -11.78 -18.65
N ALA A 62 -17.62 -11.82 -17.81
CA ALA A 62 -18.51 -10.70 -17.55
C ALA A 62 -17.80 -9.52 -16.85
N ILE A 63 -16.83 -9.79 -15.97
CA ILE A 63 -16.04 -8.74 -15.30
C ILE A 63 -15.08 -8.09 -16.31
N GLU A 64 -14.41 -8.89 -17.14
CA GLU A 64 -13.48 -8.38 -18.15
C GLU A 64 -14.17 -7.49 -19.19
N GLN A 65 -15.39 -7.83 -19.60
CA GLN A 65 -16.17 -7.02 -20.54
C GLN A 65 -16.53 -5.65 -19.99
N HIS A 66 -16.80 -5.53 -18.69
CA HIS A 66 -17.09 -4.24 -18.05
C HIS A 66 -15.83 -3.37 -17.86
N MET A 67 -14.67 -3.99 -17.60
CA MET A 67 -13.41 -3.27 -17.42
C MET A 67 -12.87 -2.70 -18.76
N ARG A 68 -13.15 -3.36 -19.89
CA ARG A 68 -12.64 -2.97 -21.22
C ARG A 68 -13.37 -1.76 -21.85
N GLN A 69 -14.42 -1.24 -21.21
CA GLN A 69 -15.25 -0.13 -21.71
C GLN A 69 -15.02 1.22 -21.00
N ARG A 70 -13.89 1.40 -20.30
CA ARG A 70 -13.49 2.68 -19.68
C ARG A 70 -12.17 3.20 -20.24
#